data_AF-A0A9D4SMG2-F1
#
_entry.id   AF-A0A9D4SMG2-F1
#
_cell.length_a   1.000
_cell.length_b   1.000
_cell.length_c   1.000
_cell.angle_alpha   90.00
_cell.angle_beta   90.00
_cell.angle_gamma   90.00
#
_symmetry.space_group_name_H-M   'P 1'
#
loop_
_entity.id
_entity.type
_entity.pdbx_description
1 polymer ?
#
loop_
_entity_poly.entity_id
_entity_poly.type
_entity_poly.pdbx_seq_one_letter_code
_entity_poly.pdbx_strand_id
1 'polypeptide(L)'
;MLDVIDCYKENVTRAISEVIGISKVKLEQADQICRLRECNLGNLIADGFFAYYADKKSSEPDLWSDVNGALFNGGAVRAPIPQNRNITMGHILATMPFGMSVVIMTLNGSELRSMFEYSVSEYSFQKKQGRFLQVSGEQ
;
A
#
# COMPACT_ATOMS: atom_id res chain seq x y z
N MET A 1 25.98 -15.44 16.90
CA MET A 1 25.08 -14.69 15.98
C MET A 1 23.72 -14.47 16.63
N LEU A 2 23.13 -15.48 17.28
CA LEU A 2 21.90 -15.31 18.08
C LEU A 2 22.11 -14.37 19.28
N ASP A 3 23.24 -14.48 19.99
CA ASP A 3 23.54 -13.64 21.16
C ASP A 3 23.63 -12.13 20.85
N VAL A 4 23.95 -11.77 19.60
CA VAL A 4 24.04 -10.36 19.15
C VAL A 4 22.65 -9.78 18.86
N ILE A 5 21.69 -10.62 18.49
CA ILE A 5 20.32 -10.20 18.14
C ILE A 5 19.41 -10.22 19.38
N ASP A 6 19.73 -11.05 20.37
CA ASP A 6 18.89 -11.24 21.56
C ASP A 6 18.62 -9.95 22.34
N CYS A 7 19.60 -9.03 22.42
CA CYS A 7 19.39 -7.73 23.08
C CYS A 7 18.36 -6.83 22.37
N TYR A 8 18.14 -7.02 21.06
CA TYR A 8 17.13 -6.28 20.29
C TYR A 8 15.76 -6.93 20.32
N LYS A 9 15.68 -8.22 20.69
CA LYS A 9 14.45 -9.02 20.62
C LYS A 9 13.30 -8.38 21.38
N GLU A 10 13.54 -7.91 22.60
CA GLU A 10 12.50 -7.27 23.41
C GLU A 10 12.01 -5.96 22.79
N ASN A 11 12.93 -5.11 22.34
CA ASN A 11 12.59 -3.82 21.74
C ASN A 11 11.83 -4.00 20.43
N VAL A 12 12.28 -4.91 19.56
CA VAL A 12 11.59 -5.25 18.31
C VAL A 12 10.23 -5.85 18.59
N THR A 13 10.13 -6.80 19.54
CA THR A 13 8.86 -7.44 19.90
C THR A 13 7.84 -6.42 20.41
N ARG A 14 8.29 -5.45 21.22
CA ARG A 14 7.46 -4.36 21.71
C ARG A 14 6.96 -3.49 20.56
N ALA A 15 7.85 -3.07 19.65
CA ALA A 15 7.51 -2.25 18.50
C ALA A 15 6.51 -2.94 17.56
N ILE A 16 6.70 -4.21 17.22
CA ILE A 16 5.79 -4.93 16.32
C ILE A 16 4.44 -5.28 16.96
N SER A 17 4.35 -5.27 18.30
CA SER A 17 3.12 -5.58 19.04
C SER A 17 2.24 -4.35 19.27
N GLU A 18 2.73 -3.14 18.98
CA GLU A 18 1.97 -1.90 19.09
C GLU A 18 0.69 -1.99 18.24
N VAL A 19 -0.46 -1.70 18.85
CA VAL A 19 -1.77 -1.73 18.19
C VAL A 19 -2.01 -0.40 17.50
N ILE A 20 -2.21 -0.45 16.18
CA ILE A 20 -2.47 0.72 15.33
C ILE A 20 -3.98 0.96 15.19
N GLY A 21 -4.77 -0.11 15.15
CA GLY A 21 -6.22 0.00 15.01
C GLY A 21 -6.93 -1.33 14.83
N ILE A 22 -8.15 -1.27 14.29
CA ILE A 22 -8.98 -2.44 14.02
C ILE A 22 -9.63 -2.32 12.64
N SER A 23 -9.83 -3.45 11.96
CA SER A 23 -10.68 -3.52 10.77
C SER A 23 -11.85 -4.47 11.02
N LYS A 24 -13.05 -4.01 10.69
CA LYS A 24 -14.27 -4.81 10.73
C LYS A 24 -14.40 -5.75 9.54
N VAL A 25 -13.55 -5.60 8.53
CA VAL A 25 -13.50 -6.45 7.33
C VAL A 25 -12.13 -7.09 7.17
N LYS A 26 -12.08 -8.25 6.53
CA LYS A 26 -10.81 -8.88 6.15
C LYS A 26 -10.17 -8.04 5.06
N LEU A 27 -8.91 -7.66 5.22
CA LEU A 27 -8.15 -6.97 4.19
C LEU A 27 -7.41 -8.01 3.35
N GLU A 28 -7.85 -8.17 2.11
CA GLU A 28 -7.56 -9.34 1.30
C GLU A 28 -6.24 -9.22 0.53
N GLN A 29 -5.41 -10.26 0.64
CA GLN A 29 -4.28 -10.52 -0.27
C GLN A 29 -4.06 -12.03 -0.49
N ALA A 30 -5.06 -12.84 -0.16
CA ALA A 30 -5.02 -14.27 -0.45
C ALA A 30 -4.88 -14.49 -1.96
N ASP A 31 -4.09 -15.49 -2.35
CA ASP A 31 -3.85 -15.84 -3.75
C ASP A 31 -3.35 -14.69 -4.63
N GLN A 32 -2.73 -13.67 -4.00
CA GLN A 32 -2.20 -12.49 -4.67
C GLN A 32 -3.29 -11.70 -5.43
N ILE A 33 -4.49 -11.61 -4.86
CA ILE A 33 -5.65 -11.00 -5.52
C ILE A 33 -5.42 -9.54 -5.96
N CYS A 34 -4.64 -8.76 -5.20
CA CYS A 34 -4.27 -7.38 -5.55
C CYS A 34 -3.41 -7.28 -6.82
N ARG A 35 -2.93 -8.39 -7.37
CA ARG A 35 -2.18 -8.45 -8.63
C ARG A 35 -3.05 -8.75 -9.83
N LEU A 36 -4.32 -9.06 -9.60
CA LEU A 36 -5.25 -9.56 -10.62
C LEU A 36 -6.49 -8.69 -10.76
N ARG A 37 -6.86 -7.98 -9.71
CA ARG A 37 -8.01 -7.08 -9.69
C ARG A 37 -7.86 -6.09 -8.54
N GLU A 38 -8.80 -5.17 -8.48
CA GLU A 38 -9.02 -4.33 -7.31
C GLU A 38 -9.18 -5.21 -6.06
N CYS A 39 -8.52 -4.79 -4.98
CA CYS A 39 -8.63 -5.44 -3.68
C CYS A 39 -8.82 -4.37 -2.61
N ASN A 40 -9.62 -4.66 -1.59
CA ASN A 40 -9.93 -3.69 -0.54
C ASN A 40 -8.69 -3.25 0.27
N LEU A 41 -7.71 -4.13 0.44
CA LEU A 41 -6.42 -3.77 1.05
C LEU A 41 -5.63 -2.81 0.16
N GLY A 42 -5.74 -2.97 -1.16
CA GLY A 42 -5.15 -2.08 -2.15
C GLY A 42 -5.72 -0.69 -2.04
N ASN A 43 -7.06 -0.59 -2.01
CA ASN A 43 -7.76 0.67 -1.83
C ASN A 43 -7.36 1.34 -0.52
N LEU A 44 -7.36 0.60 0.61
CA LEU A 44 -6.95 1.15 1.91
C LEU A 44 -5.52 1.73 1.90
N ILE A 45 -4.58 1.05 1.24
CA ILE A 45 -3.19 1.52 1.15
C ILE A 45 -3.11 2.76 0.26
N ALA A 46 -3.77 2.75 -0.91
CA ALA A 46 -3.78 3.88 -1.83
C ALA A 46 -4.45 5.10 -1.20
N ASP A 47 -5.58 4.92 -0.52
CA ASP A 47 -6.27 5.97 0.24
C ASP A 47 -5.38 6.53 1.36
N GLY A 48 -4.64 5.66 2.07
CA GLY A 48 -3.68 6.08 3.09
C GLY A 48 -2.54 6.91 2.52
N PHE A 49 -2.01 6.56 1.35
CA PHE A 49 -0.98 7.33 0.66
C PHE A 49 -1.52 8.68 0.17
N PHE A 50 -2.73 8.66 -0.38
CA PHE A 50 -3.40 9.87 -0.86
C PHE A 50 -3.67 10.83 0.29
N ALA A 51 -4.33 10.38 1.36
CA ALA A 51 -4.64 11.19 2.54
C ALA A 51 -3.37 11.79 3.18
N TYR A 52 -2.27 11.02 3.25
CA TYR A 52 -1.01 11.51 3.81
C TYR A 52 -0.47 12.77 3.11
N TYR A 53 -0.73 12.94 1.81
CA TYR A 53 -0.32 14.12 1.05
C TYR A 53 -1.45 15.12 0.84
N ALA A 54 -2.68 14.66 0.64
CA ALA A 54 -3.84 15.51 0.41
C ALA A 54 -4.22 16.33 1.65
N ASP A 55 -3.98 15.82 2.85
CA ASP A 55 -4.25 16.55 4.10
C ASP A 55 -3.15 17.58 4.43
N LYS A 56 -2.07 17.64 3.62
CA LYS A 56 -1.05 18.68 3.78
C LYS A 56 -1.54 20.00 3.17
N LYS A 57 -1.00 21.10 3.69
CA LYS A 57 -1.31 22.42 3.15
C LYS A 57 -0.85 22.49 1.70
N SER A 58 -1.79 22.75 0.80
CA SER A 58 -1.53 23.01 -0.61
C SER A 58 -0.47 24.10 -0.78
N SER A 59 0.43 23.87 -1.72
CA SER A 59 1.44 24.84 -2.15
C SER A 59 0.79 26.00 -2.92
N GLU A 60 -0.35 25.75 -3.57
CA GLU A 60 -1.13 26.72 -4.32
C GLU A 60 -2.43 27.11 -3.58
N PRO A 61 -2.69 28.42 -3.34
CA PRO A 61 -3.86 28.86 -2.56
C PRO A 61 -5.22 28.47 -3.14
N ASP A 62 -5.30 28.32 -4.46
CA ASP A 62 -6.55 28.04 -5.17
C ASP A 62 -6.82 26.53 -5.32
N LEU A 63 -5.83 25.68 -4.99
CA LEU A 63 -5.96 24.23 -5.04
C LEU A 63 -6.33 23.68 -3.67
N TRP A 64 -7.20 22.67 -3.67
CA TRP A 64 -7.60 21.97 -2.45
C TRP A 64 -6.50 21.02 -1.94
N SER A 65 -5.61 20.54 -2.82
CA SER A 65 -4.48 19.64 -2.55
C SER A 65 -3.45 19.70 -3.69
N ASP A 66 -2.18 19.43 -3.37
CA ASP A 66 -1.09 19.30 -4.35
C ASP A 66 -1.11 17.96 -5.13
N VAL A 67 -1.93 17.00 -4.68
CA VAL A 67 -2.08 15.68 -5.29
C VAL A 67 -3.54 15.39 -5.62
N ASN A 68 -3.77 14.71 -6.75
CA ASN A 68 -5.10 14.36 -7.23
C ASN A 68 -5.46 12.88 -7.02
N GLY A 69 -4.46 12.04 -6.78
CA GLY A 69 -4.66 10.61 -6.54
C GLY A 69 -3.37 9.94 -6.07
N ALA A 70 -3.48 8.65 -5.79
CA ALA A 70 -2.34 7.81 -5.44
C ALA A 70 -2.47 6.45 -6.12
N LEU A 71 -1.33 5.88 -6.52
CA LEU A 71 -1.27 4.57 -7.13
C LEU A 71 -0.02 3.83 -6.71
N PHE A 72 -0.11 2.51 -6.69
CA PHE A 72 1.02 1.65 -6.45
C PHE A 72 0.78 0.27 -7.05
N ASN A 73 1.84 -0.50 -7.27
CA ASN A 73 1.73 -1.81 -7.88
C ASN A 73 1.37 -2.89 -6.83
N GLY A 74 0.43 -3.78 -7.15
CA GLY A 74 -0.05 -4.84 -6.27
C GLY A 74 1.01 -5.87 -5.84
N GLY A 75 2.19 -5.85 -6.49
CA GLY A 75 3.37 -6.58 -6.06
C GLY A 75 3.93 -6.14 -4.70
N ALA A 76 3.68 -4.89 -4.31
CA ALA A 76 4.09 -4.32 -3.03
C ALA A 76 3.30 -4.90 -1.85
N VAL A 77 2.06 -5.35 -2.05
CA VAL A 77 1.24 -5.99 -1.00
C VAL A 77 1.67 -7.45 -0.84
N ARG A 78 2.10 -7.84 0.37
CA ARG A 78 2.71 -9.15 0.63
C ARG A 78 1.90 -10.09 1.50
N ALA A 79 1.07 -9.56 2.39
CA ALA A 79 0.27 -10.34 3.31
C ALA A 79 -1.11 -9.71 3.56
N PRO A 80 -2.15 -10.54 3.76
CA PRO A 80 -3.47 -10.04 4.17
C PRO A 80 -3.45 -9.59 5.63
N ILE A 81 -4.40 -8.74 6.02
CA ILE A 81 -4.63 -8.38 7.43
C ILE A 81 -5.94 -9.02 7.89
N PRO A 82 -5.92 -9.82 8.99
CA PRO A 82 -7.10 -10.52 9.46
C PRO A 82 -8.18 -9.57 10.00
N GLN A 83 -9.42 -9.96 9.82
CA GLN A 83 -10.59 -9.27 10.36
C GLN A 83 -10.69 -9.40 11.89
N ASN A 84 -11.25 -8.40 12.57
CA ASN A 84 -11.67 -8.46 13.98
C ASN A 84 -10.56 -8.84 14.95
N ARG A 85 -9.31 -8.51 14.63
CA ARG A 85 -8.17 -8.54 15.54
C ARG A 85 -7.54 -7.16 15.58
N ASN A 86 -6.84 -6.86 16.67
CA ASN A 86 -5.97 -5.71 16.74
C ASN A 86 -4.96 -5.77 15.58
N ILE A 87 -4.98 -4.76 14.72
CA ILE A 87 -3.98 -4.55 13.69
C ILE A 87 -2.76 -3.97 14.39
N THR A 88 -1.65 -4.70 14.37
CA THR A 88 -0.42 -4.26 14.99
C THR A 88 0.55 -3.74 13.94
N MET A 89 1.60 -3.02 14.37
CA MET A 89 2.68 -2.61 13.48
C MET A 89 3.32 -3.83 12.77
N GLY A 90 3.42 -4.98 13.44
CA GLY A 90 3.87 -6.22 12.83
C GLY A 90 3.01 -6.68 11.66
N HIS A 91 1.69 -6.50 11.71
CA HIS A 91 0.81 -6.78 10.57
C HIS A 91 1.08 -5.82 9.39
N ILE A 92 1.26 -4.53 9.66
CA ILE A 92 1.58 -3.53 8.62
C ILE A 92 2.92 -3.85 7.95
N LEU A 93 3.95 -4.14 8.74
CA LEU A 93 5.28 -4.51 8.25
C LEU A 93 5.24 -5.84 7.47
N ALA A 94 4.41 -6.80 7.88
CA ALA A 94 4.22 -8.03 7.10
C ALA A 94 3.53 -7.76 5.75
N THR A 95 2.58 -6.81 5.71
CA THR A 95 1.87 -6.43 4.49
C THR A 95 2.77 -5.64 3.52
N MET A 96 3.58 -4.70 4.01
CA MET A 96 4.51 -3.88 3.20
C MET A 96 5.93 -3.87 3.81
N PRO A 97 6.73 -4.95 3.61
CA PRO A 97 7.97 -5.17 4.35
C PRO A 97 9.18 -4.39 3.83
N PHE A 98 9.06 -3.68 2.71
CA PHE A 98 10.22 -3.13 2.01
C PHE A 98 10.61 -1.71 2.42
N GLY A 99 9.91 -1.11 3.39
CA GLY A 99 10.19 0.28 3.81
C GLY A 99 10.08 1.28 2.65
N MET A 100 9.11 1.06 1.75
CA MET A 100 8.93 1.90 0.56
C MET A 100 8.62 3.34 0.95
N SER A 101 9.20 4.29 0.23
CA SER A 101 8.84 5.71 0.33
C SER A 101 7.75 6.05 -0.66
N VAL A 102 6.76 6.83 -0.22
CA VAL A 102 5.72 7.39 -1.08
C VAL A 102 6.20 8.75 -1.58
N VAL A 103 6.19 8.96 -2.89
CA VAL A 103 6.69 10.18 -3.53
C VAL A 103 5.62 10.82 -4.40
N ILE A 104 5.68 12.13 -4.56
CA ILE A 104 4.81 12.87 -5.49
C ILE A 104 5.50 12.92 -6.85
N MET A 105 4.75 12.63 -7.91
CA MET A 105 5.20 12.78 -9.29
C MET A 105 4.13 13.50 -10.11
N THR A 106 4.55 14.44 -10.94
CA THR A 106 3.69 15.09 -11.93
C THR A 106 3.80 14.33 -13.24
N LEU A 107 2.69 13.78 -13.72
CA LEU A 107 2.61 13.03 -14.96
C LEU A 107 1.64 13.72 -15.93
N ASN A 108 1.94 13.65 -17.23
CA ASN A 108 0.97 14.02 -18.24
C ASN A 108 -0.03 12.86 -18.50
N GLY A 109 -1.14 13.16 -19.16
CA GLY A 109 -2.19 12.16 -19.42
C GLY A 109 -1.74 10.98 -20.28
N SER A 110 -0.79 11.19 -21.21
CA SER A 110 -0.25 10.09 -22.02
C SER A 110 0.64 9.15 -21.20
N GLU A 111 1.45 9.68 -20.29
CA GLU A 111 2.28 8.89 -19.37
C GLU A 111 1.40 8.08 -18.42
N LEU A 112 0.37 8.70 -17.85
CA LEU A 112 -0.59 8.03 -16.99
C LEU A 112 -1.27 6.87 -17.74
N ARG A 113 -1.73 7.13 -18.98
CA ARG A 113 -2.30 6.09 -19.84
C ARG A 113 -1.32 4.96 -20.13
N SER A 114 -0.09 5.27 -20.54
CA SER A 114 0.93 4.25 -20.81
C SER A 114 1.27 3.43 -19.58
N MET A 115 1.22 4.04 -18.38
CA MET A 115 1.40 3.33 -17.11
C MET A 115 0.27 2.35 -16.84
N PHE A 116 -0.99 2.73 -17.10
CA PHE A 116 -2.14 1.81 -17.01
C PHE A 116 -2.10 0.71 -18.08
N GLU A 117 -1.66 1.01 -19.31
CA GLU A 117 -1.46 -0.01 -20.35
C GLU A 117 -0.37 -1.01 -19.93
N TYR A 118 0.74 -0.52 -19.34
CA TYR A 118 1.80 -1.36 -18.82
C TYR A 118 1.35 -2.23 -17.64
N SER A 119 0.52 -1.69 -16.74
CA SER A 119 -0.07 -2.39 -15.59
C SER A 119 -0.77 -3.70 -15.97
N VAL A 120 -1.34 -3.79 -17.17
CA VAL A 120 -2.06 -4.99 -17.65
C VAL A 120 -1.38 -5.70 -18.83
N SER A 121 -0.24 -5.20 -19.30
CA SER A 121 0.47 -5.71 -20.50
C SER A 121 0.82 -7.21 -20.46
N GLU A 122 1.09 -7.78 -19.29
CA GLU A 122 1.30 -9.23 -19.11
C GLU A 122 0.35 -9.81 -18.04
N TYR A 123 -0.90 -9.38 -18.08
CA TYR A 123 -1.95 -9.89 -17.21
C TYR A 123 -2.10 -11.42 -17.37
N SER A 124 -2.07 -12.15 -16.25
CA SER A 124 -2.21 -13.60 -16.26
C SER A 124 -2.67 -14.11 -14.90
N PHE A 125 -3.76 -14.89 -14.90
CA PHE A 125 -4.27 -15.58 -13.71
C PHE A 125 -3.27 -16.61 -13.13
N GLN A 126 -2.35 -17.11 -13.97
CA GLN A 126 -1.35 -18.10 -13.56
C GLN A 126 -0.09 -17.44 -13.00
N LYS A 127 0.49 -16.48 -13.73
CA LYS A 127 1.76 -15.83 -13.33
C LYS A 127 1.57 -14.77 -12.25
N LYS A 128 0.41 -14.12 -12.18
CA LYS A 128 0.04 -13.11 -11.17
C LYS A 128 1.15 -12.07 -10.96
N GLN A 129 1.54 -11.42 -12.03
CA GLN A 129 2.62 -10.44 -12.00
C GLN A 129 2.27 -9.25 -11.14
N GLY A 130 3.23 -8.71 -10.40
CA GLY A 130 3.02 -7.63 -9.45
C GLY A 130 2.83 -6.23 -10.05
N ARG A 131 2.59 -6.13 -11.37
CA ARG A 131 2.51 -4.86 -12.12
C ARG A 131 1.13 -4.20 -12.09
N PHE A 132 0.08 -4.97 -11.78
CA PHE A 132 -1.29 -4.45 -11.69
C PHE A 132 -1.37 -3.33 -10.65
N LEU A 133 -1.92 -2.18 -11.03
CA LEU A 133 -2.01 -1.00 -10.19
C LEU A 133 -3.25 -1.04 -9.30
N GLN A 134 -3.05 -0.72 -8.02
CA GLN A 134 -4.09 -0.33 -7.08
C GLN A 134 -4.07 1.20 -6.99
N VAL A 135 -5.24 1.81 -6.82
CA VAL A 135 -5.41 3.26 -7.04
C VAL A 135 -6.36 3.90 -6.02
N SER A 136 -6.26 5.22 -5.87
CA SER A 136 -7.17 6.10 -5.13
C SER A 136 -7.24 7.45 -5.85
N GLY A 137 -8.42 8.08 -5.87
CA GLY A 137 -8.62 9.40 -6.51
C GLY A 137 -8.68 9.39 -8.04
N GLU A 138 -8.66 8.22 -8.69
CA GLU A 138 -8.86 8.08 -10.13
C GLU A 138 -10.35 8.22 -10.47
N GLN A 139 -10.83 9.44 -10.71
CA GLN A 139 -12.16 9.73 -11.30
C GLN A 139 -12.03 10.68 -12.48
#